data_AF-A0A939NR71-F1
#
_entry.id   AF-A0A939NR71-F1
#
_cell.length_a   1.000
_cell.length_b   1.000
_cell.length_c   1.000
_cell.angle_alpha   90.00
_cell.angle_beta   90.00
_cell.angle_gamma   90.00
#
_symmetry.space_group_name_H-M   'P 1'
#
loop_
_entity.id
_entity.type
_entity.pdbx_description
1 polymer ?
#
loop_
_entity_poly.entity_id
_entity_poly.type
_entity_poly.pdbx_seq_one_letter_code
_entity_poly.pdbx_strand_id
1 'polypeptide(L)'
;MLFDAPLQMKFHEASRRGRDYDMSQIFSGTLVEADPFHAVTLVTNHDTQPLQALEAPVEPRFKPLAYALILLRENGVPSVFMPISSALPMRIPAATERPMPLRCPLSNNSTS
;
A
#
# COMPACT_ATOMS: atom_id res chain seq x y z
N MET A 1 19.42 -6.97 5.05
CA MET A 1 18.26 -6.78 4.16
C MET A 1 18.00 -5.30 3.98
N LEU A 2 17.71 -4.85 2.76
CA LEU A 2 17.43 -3.46 2.40
C LEU A 2 16.32 -3.40 1.34
N PHE A 3 15.55 -2.31 1.32
CA PHE A 3 14.55 -2.05 0.27
C PHE A 3 15.23 -1.73 -1.07
N ASP A 4 14.72 -2.33 -2.14
CA ASP A 4 15.19 -2.08 -3.51
C ASP A 4 14.58 -0.79 -4.07
N ALA A 5 15.06 0.35 -3.57
CA ALA A 5 14.66 1.67 -4.04
C ALA A 5 14.95 1.90 -5.55
N PRO A 6 16.09 1.43 -6.11
CA PRO A 6 16.33 1.52 -7.54
C PRO A 6 15.26 0.80 -8.37
N LEU A 7 14.85 -0.42 -7.98
CA LEU A 7 13.78 -1.14 -8.67
C LEU A 7 12.43 -0.40 -8.58
N GLN A 8 12.10 0.15 -7.40
CA GLN A 8 10.87 0.94 -7.23
C GLN A 8 10.86 2.15 -8.17
N MET A 9 11.99 2.85 -8.30
CA MET A 9 12.13 3.99 -9.20
C MET A 9 11.97 3.58 -10.66
N LYS A 10 12.52 2.43 -11.06
CA LYS A 10 12.31 1.89 -12.41
C LYS A 10 10.85 1.58 -12.71
N PHE A 11 10.09 1.05 -11.74
CA PHE A 11 8.65 0.88 -11.92
C PHE A 11 7.92 2.22 -12.08
N HIS A 12 8.32 3.25 -11.33
CA HIS A 12 7.76 4.59 -11.49
C HIS A 12 8.02 5.12 -12.91
N GLU A 13 9.27 5.07 -13.39
CA GLU A 13 9.64 5.51 -14.73
C GLU A 13 8.95 4.71 -15.84
N ALA A 14 8.97 3.38 -15.76
CA ALA A 14 8.34 2.48 -16.73
C ALA A 14 6.83 2.77 -16.83
N SER A 15 6.18 3.00 -15.69
CA SER A 15 4.76 3.31 -15.65
C SER A 15 4.40 4.62 -16.35
N ARG A 16 5.31 5.60 -16.38
CA ARG A 16 5.14 6.92 -17.01
C ARG A 16 5.53 6.94 -18.49
N ARG A 17 6.63 6.27 -18.84
CA ARG A 17 7.13 6.21 -20.23
C ARG A 17 6.33 5.21 -21.08
N GLY A 18 5.70 4.22 -20.46
CA GLY A 18 4.87 3.24 -21.15
C GLY A 18 5.65 2.50 -22.24
N ARG A 19 5.22 2.66 -23.50
CA ARG A 19 5.83 1.97 -24.66
C ARG A 19 7.28 2.37 -24.95
N ASP A 20 7.72 3.52 -24.46
CA ASP A 20 9.07 4.05 -24.71
C ASP A 20 10.09 3.57 -23.66
N TYR A 21 9.65 2.79 -22.67
CA TYR A 21 10.54 2.17 -21.69
C TYR A 21 11.02 0.80 -22.19
N ASP A 22 12.34 0.62 -22.22
CA ASP A 22 12.93 -0.70 -22.49
C ASP A 22 12.80 -1.62 -21.27
N MET A 23 11.79 -2.49 -21.31
CA MET A 23 11.49 -3.44 -20.24
C MET A 23 12.60 -4.50 -20.04
N SER A 24 13.49 -4.72 -21.00
CA SER A 24 14.62 -5.64 -20.83
C SER A 24 15.59 -5.16 -19.74
N GLN A 25 15.60 -3.85 -19.47
CA GLN A 25 16.47 -3.20 -18.48
C GLN A 25 15.80 -3.04 -17.11
N ILE A 26 14.60 -3.58 -16.88
CA ILE A 26 13.83 -3.31 -15.66
C ILE A 26 14.55 -3.73 -14.37
N PHE A 27 15.41 -4.75 -14.42
CA PHE A 27 16.21 -5.22 -13.28
C PHE A 27 17.67 -4.74 -13.29
N SER A 28 18.12 -4.10 -14.36
CA SER A 28 19.52 -3.65 -14.48
C SER A 28 19.87 -2.57 -13.45
N GLY A 29 20.95 -2.71 -12.69
CA GLY A 29 21.34 -1.75 -11.66
C GLY A 29 20.40 -1.72 -10.45
N THR A 30 19.70 -2.82 -10.16
CA THR A 30 18.83 -2.96 -8.99
C THR A 30 19.51 -3.73 -7.86
N LEU A 31 19.03 -3.56 -6.63
CA LEU A 31 19.60 -4.31 -5.51
C LEU A 31 19.32 -5.81 -5.67
N VAL A 32 18.16 -6.19 -6.21
CA VAL A 32 17.80 -7.59 -6.46
C VAL A 32 18.62 -8.24 -7.59
N GLU A 33 19.27 -7.44 -8.44
CA GLU A 33 20.27 -7.95 -9.38
C GLU A 33 21.62 -8.19 -8.69
N ALA A 34 22.04 -7.28 -7.80
CA ALA A 34 23.34 -7.35 -7.12
C ALA A 34 23.38 -8.35 -5.95
N ASP A 35 22.34 -8.38 -5.11
CA ASP A 35 22.25 -9.22 -3.91
C ASP A 35 20.78 -9.66 -3.67
N PRO A 36 20.31 -10.69 -4.39
CA PRO A 36 18.91 -11.13 -4.35
C PRO A 36 18.46 -11.64 -2.97
N PHE A 37 19.37 -12.14 -2.13
CA PHE A 37 19.04 -12.70 -0.82
C PHE A 37 18.79 -11.63 0.24
N HIS A 38 19.28 -10.40 0.01
CA HIS A 38 19.10 -9.29 0.93
C HIS A 38 18.27 -8.13 0.36
N ALA A 39 17.70 -8.30 -0.83
CA ALA A 39 16.85 -7.31 -1.49
C ALA A 39 15.36 -7.53 -1.15
N VAL A 40 14.74 -6.54 -0.52
CA VAL A 40 13.29 -6.47 -0.37
C VAL A 40 12.72 -5.69 -1.55
N THR A 41 12.08 -6.38 -2.49
CA THR A 41 11.50 -5.77 -3.69
C THR A 41 10.09 -5.26 -3.42
N LEU A 42 9.79 -4.05 -3.86
CA LEU A 42 8.52 -3.37 -3.59
C LEU A 42 8.06 -2.52 -4.78
N VAL A 43 6.75 -2.36 -4.91
CA VAL A 43 6.14 -1.47 -5.93
C VAL A 43 5.89 -0.07 -5.37
N THR A 44 5.54 0.02 -4.09
CA THR A 44 5.20 1.27 -3.40
C THR A 44 5.35 1.07 -1.89
N ASN A 45 5.64 2.15 -1.18
CA ASN A 45 5.63 2.25 0.29
C ASN A 45 4.93 3.54 0.71
N HIS A 46 4.89 3.83 2.01
CA HIS A 46 4.26 5.05 2.53
C HIS A 46 4.99 6.31 2.06
N ASP A 47 6.33 6.29 1.91
CA ASP A 47 7.10 7.46 1.48
C ASP A 47 6.94 7.83 -0.01
N THR A 48 6.59 6.86 -0.85
CA THR A 48 6.48 6.99 -2.33
C THR A 48 5.07 7.26 -2.82
N GLN A 49 4.09 7.32 -1.91
CA GLN A 49 2.72 7.71 -2.23
C GLN A 49 2.64 9.19 -2.62
N PRO A 50 1.56 9.60 -3.32
CA PRO A 50 1.30 11.01 -3.57
C PRO A 50 1.28 11.82 -2.28
N LEU A 51 1.77 13.06 -2.33
CA LEU A 51 1.81 14.00 -1.19
C LEU A 51 2.77 13.56 -0.07
N GLN A 52 3.85 12.87 -0.39
CA GLN A 52 4.88 12.41 0.55
C GLN A 52 6.26 12.90 0.12
N ALA A 53 7.25 12.85 1.03
CA ALA A 53 8.56 13.45 0.80
C ALA A 53 9.35 12.79 -0.35
N LEU A 54 9.15 11.48 -0.58
CA LEU A 54 9.81 10.71 -1.63
C LEU A 54 8.81 10.30 -2.72
N GLU A 55 7.86 11.18 -3.04
CA GLU A 55 6.78 10.93 -4.00
C GLU A 55 7.31 10.38 -5.33
N ALA A 56 6.98 9.12 -5.60
CA ALA A 56 7.32 8.40 -6.83
C ALA A 56 6.23 7.35 -7.14
N PRO A 57 4.98 7.78 -7.37
CA PRO A 57 3.86 6.86 -7.50
C PRO A 57 3.95 6.06 -8.80
N VAL A 58 3.83 4.74 -8.72
CA VAL A 58 3.64 3.89 -9.90
C VAL A 58 2.22 4.05 -10.41
N GLU A 59 2.03 4.28 -11.72
CA GLU A 59 0.71 4.47 -12.31
C GLU A 59 -0.19 3.24 -12.05
N PRO A 60 -1.49 3.42 -11.68
CA PRO A 60 -2.39 2.33 -11.33
C PRO A 60 -2.49 1.22 -12.39
N ARG A 61 -2.39 1.58 -13.67
CA ARG A 61 -2.45 0.63 -14.80
C ARG A 61 -1.22 -0.29 -14.86
N PHE A 62 -0.08 0.16 -14.35
CA PHE A 62 1.18 -0.59 -14.35
C PHE A 62 1.40 -1.38 -13.05
N LYS A 63 0.75 -1.00 -11.94
CA LYS A 63 0.90 -1.69 -10.64
C LYS A 63 0.71 -3.21 -10.71
N PRO A 64 -0.32 -3.77 -11.41
CA PRO A 64 -0.46 -5.22 -11.51
C PRO A 64 0.75 -5.89 -12.18
N LEU A 65 1.32 -5.25 -13.21
CA LEU A 65 2.51 -5.74 -13.90
C LEU A 65 3.74 -5.68 -13.00
N ALA A 66 3.95 -4.57 -12.28
CA ALA A 66 5.04 -4.45 -11.32
C ALA A 66 4.94 -5.48 -10.19
N TYR A 67 3.73 -5.73 -9.68
CA TYR A 67 3.51 -6.78 -8.69
C TYR A 67 3.77 -8.18 -9.25
N ALA A 68 3.36 -8.47 -10.49
CA ALA A 68 3.68 -9.74 -11.14
C ALA A 68 5.19 -9.96 -11.26
N LEU A 69 5.96 -8.91 -11.59
CA LEU A 69 7.42 -8.98 -11.71
C LEU A 69 8.13 -9.31 -10.40
N ILE A 70 7.65 -8.83 -9.26
CA ILE A 70 8.26 -9.12 -7.95
C ILE A 70 7.72 -10.39 -7.30
N LEU A 71 6.46 -10.78 -7.57
CA LEU A 71 5.83 -11.94 -6.93
C LEU A 71 6.13 -13.26 -7.66
N LEU A 72 6.32 -13.23 -8.97
CA LEU A 72 6.55 -14.45 -9.78
C LEU A 72 8.03 -14.75 -10.00
N ARG A 73 8.93 -13.83 -9.62
CA ARG A 73 10.37 -14.01 -9.73
C ARG A 73 10.91 -14.70 -8.49
N GLU A 74 11.83 -15.64 -8.68
CA GLU A 74 12.50 -16.36 -7.58
C GLU A 74 13.42 -15.47 -6.72
N ASN A 75 13.97 -14.42 -7.32
CA ASN A 75 14.98 -13.57 -6.72
C ASN A 75 14.35 -12.34 -6.05
N GLY A 76 14.72 -12.12 -4.79
CA GLY A 76 14.21 -11.02 -3.95
C GLY A 76 13.14 -11.48 -2.96
N VAL A 77 12.92 -10.67 -1.93
CA VAL A 77 11.83 -10.87 -0.96
C VAL A 77 10.71 -9.88 -1.31
N PRO A 78 9.61 -10.32 -1.94
CA PRO A 78 8.54 -9.41 -2.34
C PRO A 78 7.78 -8.85 -1.13
N SER A 79 7.55 -7.53 -1.15
CA SER A 79 6.75 -6.82 -0.17
C SER A 79 5.49 -6.24 -0.83
N VAL A 80 4.34 -6.55 -0.24
CA VAL A 80 3.04 -6.03 -0.67
C VAL A 80 2.62 -4.91 0.29
N PHE A 81 2.28 -3.75 -0.27
CA PHE A 81 1.88 -2.59 0.51
C PHE A 81 0.42 -2.24 0.26
N MET A 82 -0.34 -2.06 1.34
CA MET A 82 -1.73 -1.61 1.32
C MET A 82 -1.81 -0.13 1.79
N PRO A 83 -2.11 0.82 0.89
CA PRO A 83 -2.31 2.22 1.24
C PRO A 83 -3.47 2.44 2.21
N ILE A 84 -3.31 3.32 3.20
CA ILE A 84 -4.46 3.80 4.01
C ILE A 84 -5.51 4.53 3.14
N SER A 85 -5.08 5.20 2.07
CA SER A 85 -5.99 5.83 1.09
C SER A 85 -6.82 4.80 0.29
N SER A 86 -6.29 3.60 0.06
CA SER A 86 -7.04 2.52 -0.61
C SER A 86 -8.10 1.88 0.31
N ALA A 87 -8.08 2.22 1.60
CA ALA A 87 -8.98 1.68 2.60
C ALA A 87 -10.27 2.50 2.82
N LEU A 88 -10.62 3.47 1.96
CA LEU A 88 -11.82 4.29 2.21
C LEU A 88 -13.12 3.79 1.56
N PRO A 89 -14.22 3.61 2.34
CA PRO A 89 -14.28 3.39 3.78
C PRO A 89 -14.93 2.05 4.14
N MET A 90 -14.44 1.38 5.18
CA MET A 90 -15.40 0.76 6.10
C MET A 90 -16.19 1.92 6.68
N ARG A 91 -17.36 2.17 6.09
CA ARG A 91 -18.31 3.21 6.50
C ARG A 91 -18.72 2.88 7.92
N ILE A 92 -18.02 3.41 8.92
CA ILE A 92 -18.59 3.54 10.26
C ILE A 92 -19.78 4.47 10.01
N PRO A 93 -21.04 3.98 10.06
CA PRO A 93 -22.15 4.90 9.98
C PRO A 93 -21.96 5.88 11.13
N ALA A 94 -21.98 7.18 10.82
CA ALA A 94 -22.03 8.22 11.83
C ALA A 94 -23.09 7.76 12.83
N ALA A 95 -22.69 7.59 14.09
CA ALA A 95 -23.62 7.27 15.15
C ALA A 95 -24.70 8.34 15.09
N THR A 96 -25.88 7.97 14.60
CA THR A 96 -27.05 8.81 14.77
C THR A 96 -27.17 8.98 16.26
N GLU A 97 -26.95 10.19 16.76
CA GLU A 97 -27.22 10.54 18.14
C GLU A 97 -28.71 10.30 18.39
N ARG A 98 -29.04 9.07 18.77
CA ARG A 98 -30.31 8.78 19.40
C ARG A 98 -30.12 9.23 20.85
N PRO A 99 -30.86 10.24 21.33
CA PRO A 99 -30.85 10.54 22.75
C PRO A 99 -31.27 9.27 23.48
N MET A 100 -30.41 8.79 24.38
CA MET A 100 -30.71 7.67 25.26
C MET A 100 -32.03 7.97 25.97
N PRO A 101 -33.07 7.12 25.85
CA PRO A 101 -34.22 7.26 26.71
C PRO A 101 -33.80 6.78 28.10
N LEU A 102 -33.53 7.72 29.00
CA LEU A 102 -33.50 7.45 30.44
C LEU A 102 -34.91 7.06 30.87
N ARG A 103 -35.21 5.77 30.79
CA ARG A 103 -36.37 5.16 31.45
C ARG A 103 -35.93 3.85 32.07
N CYS A 104 -35.65 3.90 33.38
CA CYS A 104 -35.76 2.75 34.26
C CYS A 104 -37.23 2.65 34.73
N PRO A 105 -37.92 1.53 34.46
CA PRO A 105 -39.05 1.09 35.27
C PRO A 105 -38.75 -0.31 35.84
N LEU A 106 -39.06 -0.71 37.06
CA LEU A 106 -39.74 -0.22 38.25
C LEU A 106 -39.36 -1.23 39.35
N SER A 107 -39.25 -0.82 40.61
CA SER A 107 -39.83 -1.62 41.69
C SER A 107 -40.10 -0.73 42.89
N ASN A 108 -41.30 -0.88 43.41
CA ASN A 108 -42.00 0.04 44.30
C ASN A 108 -41.60 -0.14 45.78
N ASN A 109 -41.85 0.96 46.51
CA ASN A 109 -42.40 1.05 47.87
C ASN A 109 -41.87 0.18 49.00
N SER A 110 -41.42 0.86 50.05
CA SER A 110 -42.04 0.71 51.36
C SER A 110 -41.75 1.90 52.27
N THR A 111 -42.84 2.54 52.66
CA THR A 111 -43.07 3.37 53.84
C THR A 111 -42.33 2.91 55.11
N SER A 112 -41.73 3.84 55.84
CA SER A 112 -41.98 4.11 57.27
C SER A 112 -41.20 5.34 57.74
#